data_AF-A0A835ABT3-F1
#
_entry.id   AF-A0A835ABT3-F1
#
_cell.length_a   1.000
_cell.length_b   1.000
_cell.length_c   1.000
_cell.angle_alpha   90.00
_cell.angle_beta   90.00
_cell.angle_gamma   90.00
#
_symmetry.space_group_name_H-M   'P 1'
#
loop_
_entity.id
_entity.type
_entity.pdbx_description
1 polymer ?
#
loop_
_entity_poly.entity_id
_entity_poly.type
_entity_poly.pdbx_seq_one_letter_code
_entity_poly.pdbx_strand_id
1 'polypeptide(L)'
;MLALVPQKKENAGTARREMGLKVAPRRNVLSAINNGEANGGTPSASADGGGGGEAATVVEFSGREDVERLLAEKMKGKNKTDYKGRVEQMSDYIKKLRACIRWYMELEDGYLAEQEKLQGAMDAENIRHSELEAQLSNAIEELKAANLDLTRRCEFLEESLNREKSEKLIAVESYEKEKQERESAENSRDVLTVDLERVTHDAKRFSEQASQQEAIRVKEELRKEVECLRAELKQVRDDRDHSVAQVNNLSIELADCKEQIGKYSKECISMSTKVSALEELKGNIRVFCRVRPLLRFDGDSNGPEGASISFPTSVESAGRAIDLMNQGQKLSFSYDKVFDHNASQEDVFVEISQLVQSALDGYKVLTSNCSMMCCRIVISVHHVW
;
A
#
# COMPACT_ATOMS: atom_id res chain seq x y z
N MET A 1 0.97 31.08 -14.09
CA MET A 1 0.75 30.53 -15.45
C MET A 1 -0.72 30.21 -15.60
N LEU A 2 -1.38 30.87 -16.55
CA LEU A 2 -2.77 30.62 -16.96
C LEU A 2 -2.84 29.35 -17.83
N ALA A 3 -3.78 28.46 -17.55
CA ALA A 3 -4.35 27.45 -18.44
C ALA A 3 -5.73 27.10 -17.85
N LEU A 4 -6.88 27.67 -18.26
CA LEU A 4 -7.53 27.69 -19.57
C LEU A 4 -7.78 26.29 -20.13
N VAL A 5 -8.85 25.65 -19.61
CA VAL A 5 -9.53 24.49 -20.22
C VAL A 5 -11.04 24.78 -20.19
N PRO A 6 -11.78 24.48 -21.28
CA PRO A 6 -12.91 25.30 -21.69
C PRO A 6 -14.25 24.83 -21.11
N GLN A 7 -15.12 25.81 -20.83
CA GLN A 7 -16.53 25.56 -20.57
C GLN A 7 -17.24 25.11 -21.85
N LYS A 8 -17.79 23.90 -21.79
CA LYS A 8 -18.75 23.39 -22.76
C LYS A 8 -20.08 24.11 -22.50
N LYS A 9 -20.38 25.14 -23.30
CA LYS A 9 -21.72 25.73 -23.38
C LYS A 9 -22.66 24.69 -23.99
N GLU A 10 -23.38 23.96 -23.15
CA GLU A 10 -24.61 23.33 -23.58
C GLU A 10 -25.69 24.40 -23.69
N ASN A 11 -26.03 24.75 -24.93
CA ASN A 11 -27.21 25.51 -25.25
C ASN A 11 -28.43 24.67 -24.86
N ALA A 12 -28.95 24.88 -23.64
CA ALA A 12 -30.32 24.52 -23.29
C ALA A 12 -31.27 25.44 -24.05
N GLY A 13 -31.54 25.10 -25.31
CA GLY A 13 -32.62 25.68 -26.08
C GLY A 13 -33.92 25.46 -25.32
N THR A 14 -34.53 26.55 -24.88
CA THR A 14 -35.84 26.58 -24.24
C THR A 14 -36.86 26.18 -25.30
N ALA A 15 -37.13 24.88 -25.43
CA ALA A 15 -38.23 24.37 -26.22
C ALA A 15 -39.53 24.72 -25.48
N ARG A 16 -40.06 25.93 -25.71
CA ARG A 16 -41.48 26.23 -25.52
C ARG A 16 -42.26 25.24 -26.38
N ARG A 17 -42.81 24.20 -25.76
CA ARG A 17 -43.94 23.46 -26.34
C ARG A 17 -45.15 24.39 -26.24
N GLU A 18 -45.43 25.11 -27.33
CA GLU A 18 -46.76 25.64 -27.59
C GLU A 18 -47.75 24.47 -27.62
N MET A 19 -48.56 24.33 -26.57
CA MET A 19 -49.81 23.58 -26.63
C MET A 19 -50.80 24.45 -27.41
N GLY A 20 -50.66 24.44 -28.74
CA GLY A 20 -51.65 24.99 -29.65
C GLY A 20 -52.94 24.19 -29.52
N LEU A 21 -53.89 24.71 -28.73
CA LEU A 21 -55.30 24.36 -28.83
C LEU A 21 -55.76 24.67 -30.26
N LYS A 22 -55.79 23.64 -31.11
CA LYS A 22 -56.48 23.68 -32.40
C LYS A 22 -57.98 23.77 -32.10
N VAL A 23 -58.48 24.99 -32.00
CA VAL A 23 -59.91 25.30 -32.09
C VAL A 23 -60.36 24.93 -33.50
N ALA A 24 -61.13 23.86 -33.63
CA ALA A 24 -61.79 23.50 -34.88
C ALA A 24 -62.87 24.56 -35.22
N PRO A 25 -63.06 24.90 -36.50
CA PRO A 25 -63.98 25.96 -36.90
C PRO A 25 -65.43 25.54 -36.67
N ARG A 26 -66.16 26.41 -35.99
CA ARG A 26 -67.62 26.41 -35.88
C ARG A 26 -68.23 26.36 -37.29
N ARG A 27 -69.01 25.33 -37.59
CA ARG A 27 -69.98 25.38 -38.68
C ARG A 27 -71.20 26.14 -38.17
N ASN A 28 -71.30 27.41 -38.56
CA ASN A 28 -72.59 28.10 -38.60
C ASN A 28 -73.36 27.51 -39.79
N VAL A 29 -74.51 26.89 -39.54
CA VAL A 29 -75.55 26.71 -40.56
C VAL A 29 -76.71 27.61 -40.14
N LEU A 30 -76.59 28.88 -40.53
CA LEU A 30 -77.72 29.78 -40.70
C LEU A 30 -77.84 29.99 -42.21
N SER A 31 -78.81 29.33 -42.83
CA SER A 31 -79.28 29.71 -44.17
C SER A 31 -80.58 30.49 -43.98
N ALA A 32 -80.48 31.80 -44.16
CA ALA A 32 -81.61 32.69 -44.28
C ALA A 32 -82.13 32.70 -45.73
N ILE A 33 -83.46 32.79 -45.84
CA ILE A 33 -84.22 33.45 -46.92
C ILE A 33 -84.24 32.74 -48.28
N ASN A 34 -85.42 32.23 -48.66
CA ASN A 34 -86.02 32.69 -49.90
C ASN A 34 -87.56 32.71 -49.79
N ASN A 35 -88.11 33.92 -49.80
CA ASN A 35 -89.49 34.19 -50.19
C ASN A 35 -89.63 33.87 -51.68
N GLY A 36 -90.61 33.05 -52.02
CA GLY A 36 -91.10 32.87 -53.39
C GLY A 36 -92.60 33.07 -53.41
N GLU A 37 -93.03 34.31 -53.59
CA GLU A 37 -94.37 34.63 -54.09
C GLU A 37 -94.53 34.08 -55.53
N ALA A 38 -95.80 33.97 -55.93
CA ALA A 38 -96.31 33.77 -57.29
C ALA A 38 -96.57 32.32 -57.78
N ASN A 39 -97.79 31.85 -57.51
CA ASN A 39 -98.71 31.30 -58.50
C ASN A 39 -100.10 31.25 -57.83
N GLY A 40 -101.12 32.03 -58.20
CA GLY A 40 -101.53 32.37 -59.56
C GLY A 40 -102.31 31.18 -60.14
N GLY A 41 -103.57 30.99 -59.70
CA GLY A 41 -104.33 29.79 -60.06
C GLY A 41 -105.81 29.81 -59.67
N THR A 42 -106.56 30.78 -60.18
CA THR A 42 -107.96 30.59 -60.60
C THR A 42 -108.06 31.09 -62.05
N PRO A 43 -108.97 30.60 -62.90
CA PRO A 43 -110.22 29.91 -62.59
C PRO A 43 -110.45 28.63 -63.41
N SER A 44 -111.34 27.75 -62.96
CA SER A 44 -112.02 26.82 -63.86
C SER A 44 -113.53 26.95 -63.66
N ALA A 45 -114.09 27.86 -64.44
CA ALA A 45 -115.51 27.92 -64.72
C ALA A 45 -115.87 26.71 -65.59
N SER A 46 -116.73 25.84 -65.07
CA SER A 46 -117.43 24.84 -65.87
C SER A 46 -118.77 25.43 -66.27
N ALA A 47 -118.82 25.96 -67.49
CA ALA A 47 -120.06 26.22 -68.20
C ALA A 47 -120.59 24.90 -68.76
N ASP A 48 -121.83 24.54 -68.46
CA ASP A 48 -122.63 23.75 -69.39
C ASP A 48 -124.13 24.06 -69.29
N GLY A 49 -124.75 24.06 -70.47
CA GLY A 49 -126.16 24.18 -70.89
C GLY A 49 -127.22 24.74 -69.93
N GLY A 50 -127.98 25.79 -70.24
CA GLY A 50 -128.69 25.97 -71.52
C GLY A 50 -130.16 25.55 -71.39
N GLY A 51 -131.00 26.44 -70.85
CA GLY A 51 -132.46 26.26 -70.79
C GLY A 51 -133.13 27.60 -70.50
N GLY A 52 -133.71 28.22 -71.54
CA GLY A 52 -134.27 29.56 -71.49
C GLY A 52 -135.49 29.70 -70.57
N GLY A 53 -135.61 30.89 -69.96
CA GLY A 53 -136.80 31.31 -69.22
C GLY A 53 -136.55 32.58 -68.43
N GLU A 54 -137.07 33.71 -68.94
CA GLU A 54 -137.28 35.01 -68.29
C GLU A 54 -136.14 35.63 -67.46
N ALA A 55 -135.73 36.84 -67.87
CA ALA A 55 -134.91 37.75 -67.09
C ALA A 55 -135.62 38.12 -65.77
N ALA A 56 -135.40 37.31 -64.72
CA ALA A 56 -135.74 37.65 -63.35
C ALA A 56 -134.70 38.64 -62.82
N THR A 57 -135.16 39.78 -62.31
CA THR A 57 -134.36 40.74 -61.55
C THR A 57 -133.59 40.02 -60.44
N VAL A 58 -132.27 39.94 -60.56
CA VAL A 58 -131.37 39.46 -59.50
C VAL A 58 -131.42 40.50 -58.38
N VAL A 59 -132.02 40.14 -57.25
CA VAL A 59 -132.01 40.98 -56.04
C VAL A 59 -130.79 40.56 -55.23
N GLU A 60 -129.79 41.44 -55.21
CA GLU A 60 -128.54 41.28 -54.47
C GLU A 60 -128.70 41.90 -53.08
N PHE A 61 -128.35 41.15 -52.04
CA PHE A 61 -128.34 41.63 -50.66
C PHE A 61 -126.89 41.97 -50.29
N SER A 62 -126.64 43.15 -49.74
CA SER A 62 -125.30 43.60 -49.37
C SER A 62 -125.13 43.81 -47.86
N GLY A 63 -126.21 43.72 -47.09
CA GLY A 63 -126.16 43.80 -45.64
C GLY A 63 -127.52 43.67 -44.96
N ARG A 64 -127.49 43.76 -43.62
CA ARG A 64 -128.67 43.67 -42.75
C ARG A 64 -129.79 44.64 -43.17
N GLU A 65 -129.43 45.82 -43.64
CA GLU A 65 -130.35 46.88 -44.04
C GLU A 65 -131.21 46.52 -45.27
N ASP A 66 -130.69 45.72 -46.19
CA ASP A 66 -131.44 45.26 -47.37
C ASP A 66 -132.49 44.21 -46.99
N VAL A 67 -132.17 43.38 -45.99
CA VAL A 67 -133.08 42.38 -45.41
C VAL A 67 -134.22 43.08 -44.67
N GLU A 68 -133.91 44.10 -43.87
CA GLU A 68 -134.93 44.91 -43.17
C GLU A 68 -135.85 45.64 -44.16
N ARG A 69 -135.30 46.18 -45.25
CA ARG A 69 -136.10 46.79 -46.34
C ARG A 69 -137.03 45.79 -47.03
N LEU A 70 -136.57 44.56 -47.26
CA LEU A 70 -137.42 43.50 -47.80
C LEU A 70 -138.56 43.17 -46.82
N LEU A 71 -138.26 42.96 -45.54
CA LEU A 71 -139.27 42.61 -44.53
C LEU A 71 -140.32 43.71 -44.31
N ALA A 72 -139.98 44.98 -44.61
CA ALA A 72 -140.90 46.11 -44.52
C ALA A 72 -141.81 46.30 -45.76
N GLU A 73 -141.64 45.51 -46.83
CA GLU A 73 -142.39 45.63 -48.08
C GLU A 73 -143.88 45.27 -47.89
N LYS A 74 -144.80 46.19 -48.23
CA LYS A 74 -146.26 45.99 -48.12
C LYS A 74 -146.91 45.75 -49.49
N MET A 75 -147.78 44.74 -49.57
CA MET A 75 -148.56 44.41 -50.78
C MET A 75 -149.53 45.55 -51.15
N LYS A 76 -149.58 45.96 -52.42
CA LYS A 76 -150.44 47.04 -52.93
C LYS A 76 -151.54 46.50 -53.86
N GLY A 77 -152.81 46.73 -53.54
CA GLY A 77 -153.96 46.27 -54.35
C GLY A 77 -154.73 47.42 -55.01
N LYS A 78 -154.92 47.31 -56.34
CA LYS A 78 -155.85 48.10 -57.19
C LYS A 78 -157.26 48.23 -56.60
N ASN A 79 -157.89 47.07 -56.37
CA ASN A 79 -159.28 46.86 -55.96
C ASN A 79 -159.45 45.46 -55.32
N LYS A 80 -160.56 45.21 -54.60
CA LYS A 80 -160.85 43.95 -53.86
C LYS A 80 -160.81 42.68 -54.75
N THR A 81 -160.96 42.82 -56.07
CA THR A 81 -161.04 41.75 -57.07
C THR A 81 -159.75 41.50 -57.87
N ASP A 82 -158.67 42.25 -57.64
CA ASP A 82 -157.38 42.05 -58.33
C ASP A 82 -156.58 40.92 -57.68
N TYR A 83 -156.97 39.68 -57.97
CA TYR A 83 -156.28 38.49 -57.50
C TYR A 83 -154.97 38.24 -58.25
N LYS A 84 -154.92 38.56 -59.55
CA LYS A 84 -153.74 38.32 -60.40
C LYS A 84 -152.54 39.17 -59.97
N GLY A 85 -152.72 40.48 -59.80
CA GLY A 85 -151.64 41.37 -59.36
C GLY A 85 -151.15 41.09 -57.93
N ARG A 86 -152.03 40.62 -57.04
CA ARG A 86 -151.64 40.17 -55.68
C ARG A 86 -150.86 38.86 -55.70
N VAL A 87 -151.21 37.92 -56.58
CA VAL A 87 -150.45 36.67 -56.76
C VAL A 87 -149.07 36.93 -57.35
N GLU A 88 -148.95 37.85 -58.31
CA GLU A 88 -147.66 38.28 -58.86
C GLU A 88 -146.78 38.96 -57.81
N GLN A 89 -147.31 39.92 -57.03
CA GLN A 89 -146.57 40.56 -55.93
C GLN A 89 -146.14 39.55 -54.85
N MET A 90 -147.00 38.58 -54.51
CA MET A 90 -146.66 37.50 -53.58
C MET A 90 -145.54 36.61 -54.14
N SER A 91 -145.62 36.25 -55.42
CA SER A 91 -144.58 35.45 -56.10
C SER A 91 -143.24 36.16 -56.07
N ASP A 92 -143.21 37.47 -56.37
CA ASP A 92 -141.98 38.25 -56.38
C ASP A 92 -141.42 38.46 -54.96
N TYR A 93 -142.27 38.70 -53.96
CA TYR A 93 -141.84 38.75 -52.56
C TYR A 93 -141.25 37.41 -52.10
N ILE A 94 -141.85 36.27 -52.47
CA ILE A 94 -141.30 34.93 -52.19
C ILE A 94 -139.95 34.73 -52.89
N LYS A 95 -139.78 35.20 -54.14
CA LYS A 95 -138.48 35.14 -54.83
C LYS A 95 -137.41 35.94 -54.10
N LYS A 96 -137.73 37.17 -53.65
CA LYS A 96 -136.83 38.02 -52.86
C LYS A 96 -136.47 37.39 -51.51
N LEU A 97 -137.44 36.79 -50.80
CA LEU A 97 -137.19 36.05 -49.56
C LEU A 97 -136.29 34.84 -49.79
N ARG A 98 -136.51 34.08 -50.87
CA ARG A 98 -135.64 32.95 -51.23
C ARG A 98 -134.21 33.40 -51.56
N ALA A 99 -134.06 34.55 -52.21
CA ALA A 99 -132.74 35.15 -52.47
C ALA A 99 -132.06 35.61 -51.17
N CYS A 100 -132.81 36.24 -50.26
CA CYS A 100 -132.32 36.63 -48.94
C CYS A 100 -131.86 35.42 -48.11
N ILE A 101 -132.63 34.32 -48.11
CA ILE A 101 -132.24 33.08 -47.43
C ILE A 101 -130.96 32.50 -48.03
N ARG A 102 -130.83 32.43 -49.36
CA ARG A 102 -129.60 31.97 -50.00
C ARG A 102 -128.39 32.82 -49.65
N TRP A 103 -128.55 34.15 -49.66
CA TRP A 103 -127.50 35.07 -49.25
C TRP A 103 -127.07 34.86 -47.80
N TYR A 104 -128.01 34.65 -46.87
CA TYR A 104 -127.67 34.32 -45.49
C TYR A 104 -126.94 32.98 -45.35
N MET A 105 -127.35 31.96 -46.12
CA MET A 105 -126.66 30.66 -46.12
C MET A 105 -125.22 30.81 -46.65
N GLU A 106 -125.02 31.52 -47.75
CA GLU A 106 -123.68 31.80 -48.30
C GLU A 106 -122.81 32.60 -47.32
N LEU A 107 -123.41 33.57 -46.61
CA LEU A 107 -122.73 34.36 -45.59
C LEU A 107 -122.34 33.48 -44.37
N GLU A 108 -123.23 32.61 -43.92
CA GLU A 108 -122.99 31.65 -42.84
C GLU A 108 -121.90 30.64 -43.22
N ASP A 109 -121.94 30.08 -44.43
CA ASP A 109 -120.90 29.21 -44.98
C ASP A 109 -119.54 29.92 -45.02
N GLY A 110 -119.52 31.21 -45.41
CA GLY A 110 -118.32 32.04 -45.39
C GLY A 110 -117.76 32.25 -43.98
N TYR A 111 -118.62 32.50 -42.99
CA TYR A 111 -118.21 32.60 -41.59
C TYR A 111 -117.67 31.28 -41.04
N LEU A 112 -118.31 30.14 -41.37
CA LEU A 112 -117.84 28.82 -40.99
C LEU A 112 -116.48 28.49 -41.61
N ALA A 113 -116.28 28.82 -42.89
CA ALA A 113 -115.00 28.65 -43.56
C ALA A 113 -113.87 29.52 -42.95
N GLU A 114 -114.17 30.78 -42.59
CA GLU A 114 -113.17 31.62 -41.91
C GLU A 114 -112.90 31.14 -40.49
N GLN A 115 -113.92 30.63 -39.78
CA GLN A 115 -113.74 30.03 -38.46
C GLN A 115 -112.86 28.77 -38.53
N GLU A 116 -113.09 27.88 -39.50
CA GLU A 116 -112.26 26.69 -39.73
C GLU A 116 -110.82 27.07 -40.10
N LYS A 117 -110.65 28.10 -40.95
CA LYS A 117 -109.33 28.62 -41.33
C LYS A 117 -108.57 29.21 -40.13
N LEU A 118 -109.23 30.00 -39.28
CA LEU A 118 -108.65 30.54 -38.06
C LEU A 118 -108.31 29.42 -37.06
N GLN A 119 -109.19 28.42 -36.92
CA GLN A 119 -108.94 27.26 -36.07
C GLN A 119 -107.72 26.47 -36.56
N GLY A 120 -107.63 26.18 -37.86
CA GLY A 120 -106.48 25.51 -38.45
C GLY A 120 -105.18 26.30 -38.32
N ALA A 121 -105.24 27.64 -38.43
CA ALA A 121 -104.08 28.50 -38.19
C ALA A 121 -103.63 28.46 -36.72
N MET A 122 -104.57 28.52 -35.77
CA MET A 122 -104.29 28.38 -34.34
C MET A 122 -103.67 27.01 -34.02
N ASP A 123 -104.23 25.93 -34.58
CA ASP A 123 -103.72 24.58 -34.37
C ASP A 123 -102.30 24.40 -34.97
N ALA A 124 -102.05 24.99 -36.15
CA ALA A 124 -100.72 25.00 -36.75
C ALA A 124 -99.69 25.76 -35.91
N GLU A 125 -100.06 26.91 -35.34
CA GLU A 125 -99.17 27.66 -34.44
C GLU A 125 -98.95 26.93 -33.10
N ASN A 126 -99.98 26.28 -32.54
CA ASN A 126 -99.83 25.45 -31.34
C ASN A 126 -98.88 24.26 -31.58
N ILE A 127 -98.98 23.60 -32.73
CA ILE A 127 -98.04 22.54 -33.12
C ILE A 127 -96.62 23.10 -33.25
N ARG A 128 -96.43 24.25 -33.92
CA ARG A 128 -95.12 24.92 -34.01
C ARG A 128 -94.56 25.28 -32.64
N HIS A 129 -95.39 25.79 -31.74
CA HIS A 129 -94.98 26.15 -30.40
C HIS A 129 -94.51 24.91 -29.63
N SER A 130 -95.30 23.83 -29.64
CA SER A 130 -94.93 22.57 -28.98
C SER A 130 -93.64 21.96 -29.55
N GLU A 131 -93.43 22.04 -30.87
CA GLU A 131 -92.21 21.57 -31.53
C GLU A 131 -90.99 22.39 -31.08
N LEU A 132 -91.11 23.72 -31.03
CA LEU A 132 -90.03 24.61 -30.56
C LEU A 132 -89.72 24.41 -29.07
N GLU A 133 -90.75 24.22 -28.24
CA GLU A 133 -90.58 23.89 -26.82
C GLU A 133 -89.84 22.56 -26.63
N ALA A 134 -90.19 21.53 -27.40
CA ALA A 134 -89.51 20.24 -27.38
C ALA A 134 -88.05 20.37 -27.82
N GLN A 135 -87.78 21.11 -28.89
CA GLN A 135 -86.40 21.38 -29.36
C GLN A 135 -85.57 22.13 -28.31
N LEU A 136 -86.16 23.14 -27.66
CA LEU A 136 -85.48 23.90 -26.60
C LEU A 136 -85.21 23.02 -25.37
N SER A 137 -86.18 22.20 -24.97
CA SER A 137 -86.01 21.26 -23.85
C SER A 137 -84.88 20.27 -24.11
N ASN A 138 -84.84 19.67 -25.31
CA ASN A 138 -83.77 18.75 -25.71
C ASN A 138 -82.40 19.45 -25.71
N ALA A 139 -82.31 20.66 -26.27
CA ALA A 139 -81.06 21.43 -26.28
C ALA A 139 -80.59 21.78 -24.85
N ILE A 140 -81.51 22.10 -23.93
CA ILE A 140 -81.18 22.34 -22.52
C ILE A 140 -80.64 21.06 -21.87
N GLU A 141 -81.24 19.91 -22.12
CA GLU A 141 -80.77 18.63 -21.58
C GLU A 141 -79.39 18.24 -22.11
N GLU A 142 -79.15 18.41 -23.41
CA GLU A 142 -77.84 18.18 -24.03
C GLU A 142 -76.77 19.10 -23.43
N LEU A 143 -77.07 20.40 -23.28
CA LEU A 143 -76.15 21.36 -22.66
C LEU A 143 -75.89 21.04 -21.18
N LYS A 144 -76.91 20.58 -20.44
CA LYS A 144 -76.74 20.13 -19.04
C LYS A 144 -75.86 18.89 -18.97
N ALA A 145 -76.06 17.91 -19.84
CA ALA A 145 -75.24 16.71 -19.91
C ALA A 145 -73.78 17.03 -20.25
N ALA A 146 -73.55 17.92 -21.23
CA ALA A 146 -72.22 18.38 -21.61
C ALA A 146 -71.51 19.15 -20.47
N ASN A 147 -72.22 20.02 -19.76
CA ASN A 147 -71.66 20.70 -18.58
C ASN A 147 -71.27 19.70 -17.49
N LEU A 148 -72.10 18.70 -17.21
CA LEU A 148 -71.81 17.68 -16.22
C LEU A 148 -70.56 16.86 -16.59
N ASP A 149 -70.40 16.49 -17.86
CA ASP A 149 -69.20 15.79 -18.35
C ASP A 149 -67.94 16.68 -18.23
N LEU A 150 -68.04 17.96 -18.58
CA LEU A 150 -66.94 18.92 -18.43
C LEU A 150 -66.55 19.10 -16.95
N THR A 151 -67.51 19.24 -16.04
CA THR A 151 -67.25 19.33 -14.59
C THR A 151 -66.52 18.09 -14.09
N ARG A 152 -66.98 16.89 -14.46
CA ARG A 152 -66.30 15.63 -14.10
C ARG A 152 -64.86 15.56 -14.63
N ARG A 153 -64.63 16.02 -15.87
CA ARG A 153 -63.28 16.08 -16.44
C ARG A 153 -62.39 17.08 -15.70
N CYS A 154 -62.92 18.24 -15.30
CA CYS A 154 -62.19 19.20 -14.49
C CYS A 154 -61.79 18.61 -13.14
N GLU A 155 -62.75 17.99 -12.42
CA GLU A 155 -62.49 17.32 -11.14
C GLU A 155 -61.42 16.22 -11.27
N PHE A 156 -61.53 15.37 -12.29
CA PHE A 156 -60.52 14.33 -12.56
C PHE A 156 -59.13 14.91 -12.84
N LEU A 157 -59.05 15.97 -13.65
CA LEU A 157 -57.77 16.63 -13.95
C LEU A 157 -57.18 17.31 -12.73
N GLU A 158 -58.00 17.92 -11.88
CA GLU A 158 -57.57 18.51 -10.61
C GLU A 158 -57.02 17.44 -9.66
N GLU A 159 -57.71 16.31 -9.50
CA GLU A 159 -57.22 15.17 -8.72
C GLU A 159 -55.92 14.60 -9.28
N SER A 160 -55.82 14.43 -10.59
CA SER A 160 -54.60 13.97 -11.26
C SER A 160 -53.44 14.92 -11.05
N LEU A 161 -53.68 16.23 -11.17
CA LEU A 161 -52.67 17.25 -10.94
C LEU A 161 -52.20 17.26 -9.49
N ASN A 162 -53.12 17.09 -8.53
CA ASN A 162 -52.78 17.05 -7.11
C ASN A 162 -52.00 15.79 -6.74
N ARG A 163 -52.35 14.64 -7.34
CA ARG A 163 -51.59 13.40 -7.20
C ARG A 163 -50.16 13.55 -7.71
N GLU A 164 -49.99 14.05 -8.93
CA GLU A 164 -48.67 14.29 -9.54
C GLU A 164 -47.84 15.30 -8.72
N LYS A 165 -48.47 16.37 -8.22
CA LYS A 165 -47.80 17.35 -7.33
C LYS A 165 -47.31 16.70 -6.04
N SER A 166 -48.13 15.83 -5.43
CA SER A 166 -47.77 15.10 -4.21
C SER A 166 -46.62 14.12 -4.46
N GLU A 167 -46.69 13.33 -5.53
CA GLU A 167 -45.63 12.39 -5.93
C GLU A 167 -44.31 13.12 -6.21
N LYS A 168 -44.38 14.25 -6.92
CA LYS A 168 -43.21 15.11 -7.15
C LYS A 168 -42.62 15.64 -5.85
N LEU A 169 -43.45 16.04 -4.89
CA LEU A 169 -42.98 16.54 -3.60
C LEU A 169 -42.21 15.45 -2.84
N ILE A 170 -42.76 14.24 -2.77
CA ILE A 170 -42.11 13.07 -2.15
C ILE A 170 -40.78 12.75 -2.86
N ALA A 171 -40.75 12.78 -4.19
CA ALA A 171 -39.54 12.56 -4.98
C ALA A 171 -38.46 13.61 -4.68
N VAL A 172 -38.82 14.89 -4.54
CA VAL A 172 -37.88 15.96 -4.18
C VAL A 172 -37.35 15.76 -2.75
N GLU A 173 -38.22 15.50 -1.78
CA GLU A 173 -37.81 15.27 -0.38
C GLU A 173 -36.86 14.07 -0.24
N SER A 174 -37.15 12.96 -0.92
CA SER A 174 -36.26 11.79 -0.96
C SER A 174 -34.91 12.11 -1.60
N TYR A 175 -34.88 12.84 -2.71
CA TYR A 175 -33.65 13.27 -3.37
C TYR A 175 -32.80 14.18 -2.48
N GLU A 176 -33.43 15.12 -1.78
CA GLU A 176 -32.76 16.01 -0.84
C GLU A 176 -32.17 15.24 0.35
N LYS A 177 -32.92 14.28 0.90
CA LYS A 177 -32.42 13.40 1.97
C LYS A 177 -31.23 12.57 1.51
N GLU A 178 -31.31 11.94 0.33
CA GLU A 178 -30.20 11.17 -0.24
C GLU A 178 -28.98 12.06 -0.51
N LYS A 179 -29.19 13.29 -0.98
CA LYS A 179 -28.11 14.27 -1.17
C LYS A 179 -27.41 14.58 0.15
N GLN A 180 -28.15 14.81 1.23
CA GLN A 180 -27.59 15.09 2.55
C GLN A 180 -26.80 13.90 3.10
N GLU A 181 -27.33 12.68 2.95
CA GLU A 181 -26.64 11.45 3.34
C GLU A 181 -25.35 11.26 2.53
N ARG A 182 -25.38 11.51 1.22
CA ARG A 182 -24.20 11.46 0.34
C ARG A 182 -23.13 12.47 0.77
N GLU A 183 -23.49 13.71 1.05
CA GLU A 183 -22.57 14.75 1.50
C GLU A 183 -21.94 14.39 2.87
N SER A 184 -22.73 13.84 3.80
CA SER A 184 -22.21 13.38 5.08
C SER A 184 -21.22 12.21 4.95
N ALA A 185 -21.48 11.28 4.01
CA ALA A 185 -20.59 10.17 3.71
C ALA A 185 -19.31 10.65 3.01
N GLU A 186 -19.40 11.62 2.09
CA GLU A 186 -18.25 12.25 1.43
C GLU A 186 -17.35 12.95 2.45
N ASN A 187 -17.91 13.78 3.33
CA ASN A 187 -17.15 14.43 4.40
C ASN A 187 -16.45 13.40 5.30
N SER A 188 -17.13 12.29 5.63
CA SER A 188 -16.55 11.21 6.45
C SER A 188 -15.41 10.49 5.71
N ARG A 189 -15.57 10.24 4.41
CA ARG A 189 -14.54 9.64 3.55
C ARG A 189 -13.30 10.54 3.47
N ASP A 190 -13.50 11.85 3.32
CA ASP A 190 -12.39 12.80 3.19
C ASP A 190 -11.60 12.88 4.50
N VAL A 191 -12.28 12.90 5.66
CA VAL A 191 -11.62 12.81 6.98
C VAL A 191 -10.83 11.51 7.12
N LEU A 192 -11.44 10.36 6.79
CA LEU A 192 -10.76 9.06 6.86
C LEU A 192 -9.57 8.97 5.89
N THR A 193 -9.63 9.63 4.74
CA THR A 193 -8.54 9.69 3.77
C THR A 193 -7.34 10.43 4.36
N VAL A 194 -7.58 11.60 4.97
CA VAL A 194 -6.52 12.36 5.65
C VAL A 194 -5.92 11.57 6.82
N ASP A 195 -6.75 10.88 7.60
CA ASP A 195 -6.27 10.04 8.70
C ASP A 195 -5.44 8.85 8.21
N LEU A 196 -5.83 8.22 7.11
CA LEU A 196 -5.07 7.14 6.49
C LEU A 196 -3.71 7.63 5.98
N GLU A 197 -3.66 8.80 5.34
CA GLU A 197 -2.41 9.44 4.92
C GLU A 197 -1.51 9.74 6.12
N ARG A 198 -2.06 10.27 7.21
CA ARG A 198 -1.31 10.52 8.46
C ARG A 198 -0.75 9.22 9.04
N VAL A 199 -1.57 8.18 9.20
CA VAL A 199 -1.14 6.90 9.78
C VAL A 199 -0.09 6.22 8.89
N THR A 200 -0.26 6.26 7.57
CA THR A 200 0.73 5.70 6.65
C THR A 200 2.06 6.46 6.69
N HIS A 201 2.03 7.79 6.81
CA HIS A 201 3.22 8.61 7.00
C HIS A 201 3.92 8.30 8.33
N ASP A 202 3.16 8.22 9.43
CA ASP A 202 3.69 7.89 10.75
C ASP A 202 4.29 6.47 10.78
N ALA A 203 3.63 5.49 10.16
CA ALA A 203 4.16 4.13 10.04
C ALA A 203 5.49 4.07 9.27
N LYS A 204 5.61 4.82 8.16
CA LYS A 204 6.87 4.95 7.42
C LYS A 204 7.96 5.58 8.28
N ARG A 205 7.64 6.70 8.94
CA ARG A 205 8.56 7.39 9.85
C ARG A 205 9.06 6.47 10.96
N PHE A 206 8.16 5.72 11.61
CA PHE A 206 8.54 4.78 12.67
C PHE A 206 9.37 3.61 12.15
N SER A 207 9.05 3.09 10.95
CA SER A 207 9.85 2.04 10.31
C SER A 207 11.27 2.51 9.98
N GLU A 208 11.41 3.71 9.42
CA GLU A 208 12.72 4.33 9.15
C GLU A 208 13.50 4.58 10.44
N GLN A 209 12.83 5.09 11.48
CA GLN A 209 13.45 5.32 12.79
C GLN A 209 13.93 4.01 13.43
N ALA A 210 13.15 2.93 13.35
CA ALA A 210 13.54 1.62 13.86
C ALA A 210 14.78 1.07 13.11
N SER A 211 14.80 1.19 11.78
CA SER A 211 15.96 0.78 10.97
C SER A 211 17.22 1.59 11.32
N GLN A 212 17.08 2.90 11.48
CA GLN A 212 18.19 3.77 11.89
C GLN A 212 18.70 3.42 13.30
N GLN A 213 17.79 3.14 14.24
CA GLN A 213 18.15 2.79 15.61
C GLN A 213 18.90 1.45 15.68
N GLU A 214 18.47 0.46 14.89
CA GLU A 214 19.19 -0.81 14.75
C GLU A 214 20.59 -0.61 14.15
N ALA A 215 20.71 0.22 13.11
CA ALA A 215 22.00 0.54 12.48
C ALA A 215 22.95 1.25 13.45
N ILE A 216 22.43 2.16 14.30
CA ILE A 216 23.22 2.81 15.36
C ILE A 216 23.68 1.77 16.39
N ARG A 217 22.80 0.86 16.83
CA ARG A 217 23.15 -0.18 17.81
C ARG A 217 24.29 -1.06 17.31
N VAL A 218 24.18 -1.59 16.08
CA VAL A 218 25.23 -2.40 15.44
C VAL A 218 26.53 -1.61 15.28
N LYS A 219 26.45 -0.34 14.88
CA LYS A 219 27.63 0.54 14.75
C LYS A 219 28.33 0.77 16.09
N GLU A 220 27.58 0.92 17.18
CA GLU A 220 28.16 1.06 18.53
C GLU A 220 28.79 -0.24 19.03
N GLU A 221 28.16 -1.39 18.77
CA GLU A 221 28.73 -2.72 19.07
C GLU A 221 30.06 -2.94 18.33
N LEU A 222 30.10 -2.70 17.02
CA LEU A 222 31.33 -2.78 16.24
C LEU A 222 32.40 -1.78 16.71
N ARG A 223 32.01 -0.58 17.14
CA ARG A 223 32.96 0.39 17.72
C ARG A 223 33.59 -0.16 19.00
N LYS A 224 32.80 -0.73 19.90
CA LYS A 224 33.30 -1.34 21.14
C LYS A 224 34.25 -2.49 20.84
N GLU A 225 33.90 -3.36 19.89
CA GLU A 225 34.76 -4.47 19.48
C GLU A 225 36.09 -3.98 18.90
N VAL A 226 36.05 -2.98 18.00
CA VAL A 226 37.27 -2.35 17.46
C VAL A 226 38.12 -1.72 18.57
N GLU A 227 37.51 -1.13 19.58
CA GLU A 227 38.21 -0.53 20.72
C GLU A 227 38.87 -1.60 21.61
N CYS A 228 38.17 -2.70 21.92
CA CYS A 228 38.74 -3.86 22.60
C CYS A 228 39.93 -4.46 21.82
N LEU A 229 39.75 -4.72 20.53
CA LEU A 229 40.83 -5.27 19.68
C LEU A 229 42.03 -4.32 19.60
N ARG A 230 41.82 -3.00 19.58
CA ARG A 230 42.92 -2.01 19.64
C ARG A 230 43.65 -2.06 20.98
N ALA A 231 42.94 -2.24 22.10
CA ALA A 231 43.54 -2.38 23.41
C ALA A 231 44.37 -3.66 23.53
N GLU A 232 43.84 -4.79 23.05
CA GLU A 232 44.56 -6.07 22.99
C GLU A 232 45.81 -5.97 22.10
N LEU A 233 45.70 -5.37 20.90
CA LEU A 233 46.85 -5.13 20.03
C LEU A 233 47.93 -4.26 20.69
N LYS A 234 47.52 -3.26 21.46
CA LYS A 234 48.46 -2.41 22.21
C LYS A 234 49.15 -3.23 23.29
N GLN A 235 48.39 -4.01 24.06
CA GLN A 235 48.97 -4.89 25.08
C GLN A 235 49.97 -5.87 24.49
N VAL A 236 49.63 -6.54 23.38
CA VAL A 236 50.56 -7.46 22.68
C VAL A 236 51.82 -6.73 22.20
N ARG A 237 51.71 -5.47 21.77
CA ARG A 237 52.89 -4.66 21.40
C ARG A 237 53.74 -4.34 22.62
N ASP A 238 53.13 -3.92 23.72
CA ASP A 238 53.83 -3.61 24.97
C ASP A 238 54.54 -4.87 25.52
N ASP A 239 53.88 -6.03 25.50
CA ASP A 239 54.43 -7.33 25.91
C ASP A 239 55.60 -7.78 25.01
N ARG A 240 55.46 -7.57 23.69
CA ARG A 240 56.54 -7.83 22.72
C ARG A 240 57.73 -6.92 22.99
N ASP A 241 57.52 -5.62 23.18
CA ASP A 241 58.59 -4.66 23.40
C ASP A 241 59.30 -4.94 24.74
N HIS A 242 58.56 -5.35 25.76
CA HIS A 242 59.12 -5.84 27.02
C HIS A 242 59.97 -7.10 26.82
N SER A 243 59.46 -8.08 26.06
CA SER A 243 60.20 -9.31 25.74
C SER A 243 61.47 -9.02 24.93
N VAL A 244 61.41 -8.10 23.97
CA VAL A 244 62.58 -7.65 23.20
C VAL A 244 63.62 -7.00 24.11
N ALA A 245 63.19 -6.16 25.06
CA ALA A 245 64.09 -5.56 26.04
C ALA A 245 64.77 -6.62 26.93
N GLN A 246 64.01 -7.63 27.40
CA GLN A 246 64.57 -8.75 28.15
C GLN A 246 65.58 -9.56 27.33
N VAL A 247 65.25 -9.89 26.08
CA VAL A 247 66.16 -10.61 25.17
C VAL A 247 67.43 -9.80 24.92
N ASN A 248 67.32 -8.48 24.72
CA ASN A 248 68.48 -7.61 24.55
C ASN A 248 69.37 -7.59 25.80
N ASN A 249 68.78 -7.48 27.00
CA ASN A 249 69.52 -7.52 28.26
C ASN A 249 70.24 -8.86 28.44
N LEU A 250 69.53 -9.98 28.24
CA LEU A 250 70.14 -11.32 28.28
C LEU A 250 71.24 -11.48 27.23
N SER A 251 71.08 -10.88 26.05
CA SER A 251 72.11 -10.89 25.01
C SER A 251 73.35 -10.08 25.41
N ILE A 252 73.18 -8.96 26.12
CA ILE A 252 74.29 -8.17 26.68
C ILE A 252 75.00 -9.00 27.77
N GLU A 253 74.26 -9.55 28.73
CA GLU A 253 74.82 -10.39 29.79
C GLU A 253 75.57 -11.61 29.22
N LEU A 254 75.02 -12.23 28.17
CA LEU A 254 75.65 -13.35 27.50
C LEU A 254 76.91 -12.92 26.73
N ALA A 255 76.96 -11.71 26.18
CA ALA A 255 78.16 -11.15 25.58
C ALA A 255 79.25 -10.88 26.63
N ASP A 256 78.88 -10.28 27.77
CA ASP A 256 79.78 -10.03 28.90
C ASP A 256 80.34 -11.33 29.47
N CYS A 257 79.49 -12.33 29.68
CA CYS A 257 79.89 -13.65 30.16
C CYS A 257 80.85 -14.34 29.17
N LYS A 258 80.57 -14.26 27.86
CA LYS A 258 81.49 -14.75 26.82
C LYS A 258 82.83 -14.04 26.86
N GLU A 259 82.85 -12.72 27.02
CA GLU A 259 84.09 -11.95 27.14
C GLU A 259 84.89 -12.39 28.38
N GLN A 260 84.21 -12.56 29.51
CA GLN A 260 84.81 -12.98 30.77
C GLN A 260 85.39 -14.41 30.67
N ILE A 261 84.65 -15.35 30.08
CA ILE A 261 85.17 -16.70 29.76
C ILE A 261 86.40 -16.60 28.86
N GLY A 262 86.37 -15.71 27.85
CA GLY A 262 87.51 -15.44 26.98
C GLY A 262 88.74 -14.93 27.73
N LYS A 263 88.57 -14.05 28.72
CA LYS A 263 89.65 -13.55 29.59
C LYS A 263 90.24 -14.67 30.45
N TYR A 264 89.39 -15.43 31.16
CA TYR A 264 89.85 -16.55 31.99
C TYR A 264 90.52 -17.65 31.17
N SER A 265 90.03 -17.94 29.97
CA SER A 265 90.66 -18.90 29.06
C SER A 265 92.07 -18.46 28.66
N LYS A 266 92.27 -17.20 28.29
CA LYS A 266 93.59 -16.63 27.98
C LYS A 266 94.53 -16.70 29.18
N GLU A 267 94.03 -16.40 30.37
CA GLU A 267 94.81 -16.45 31.61
C GLU A 267 95.21 -17.89 31.97
N CYS A 268 94.32 -18.86 31.79
CA CYS A 268 94.58 -20.28 32.00
C CYS A 268 95.64 -20.82 31.02
N ILE A 269 95.57 -20.44 29.74
CA ILE A 269 96.60 -20.76 28.73
C ILE A 269 97.94 -20.11 29.09
N SER A 270 97.93 -18.86 29.58
CA SER A 270 99.15 -18.17 30.05
C SER A 270 99.76 -18.84 31.28
N MET A 271 98.94 -19.35 32.19
CA MET A 271 99.41 -20.10 33.37
C MET A 271 100.03 -21.43 32.96
N SER A 272 99.36 -22.18 32.07
CA SER A 272 99.87 -23.45 31.54
C SER A 272 101.25 -23.29 30.87
N THR A 273 101.42 -22.27 30.02
CA THR A 273 102.71 -21.97 29.39
C THR A 273 103.81 -21.59 30.38
N LYS A 274 103.48 -20.84 31.45
CA LYS A 274 104.43 -20.52 32.53
C LYS A 274 104.85 -21.75 33.32
N VAL A 275 103.93 -22.68 33.59
CA VAL A 275 104.24 -23.95 34.27
C VAL A 275 105.20 -24.78 33.43
N SER A 276 104.95 -24.92 32.13
CA SER A 276 105.87 -25.63 31.22
C SER A 276 107.27 -25.00 31.17
N ALA A 277 107.36 -23.66 31.11
CA ALA A 277 108.65 -22.96 31.07
C ALA A 277 109.47 -23.09 32.38
N LEU A 278 108.80 -23.20 33.53
CA LEU A 278 109.48 -23.39 34.83
C LEU A 278 110.07 -24.78 35.00
N GLU A 279 109.49 -25.80 34.37
CA GLU A 279 110.01 -27.17 34.43
C GLU A 279 111.23 -27.36 33.52
N GLU A 280 111.26 -26.68 32.36
CA GLU A 280 112.38 -26.69 31.41
C GLU A 280 113.68 -26.10 32.02
N LEU A 281 113.55 -25.17 32.97
CA LEU A 281 114.67 -24.49 33.65
C LEU A 281 115.37 -25.34 34.74
N LYS A 282 114.86 -26.54 35.07
CA LYS A 282 115.42 -27.39 36.15
C LYS A 282 116.30 -28.56 35.69
N GLY A 283 116.64 -28.66 34.42
CA GLY A 283 117.56 -29.67 33.89
C GLY A 283 116.86 -30.99 33.52
N ASN A 284 117.20 -31.50 32.34
CA ASN A 284 116.42 -32.49 31.58
C ASN A 284 116.74 -33.96 31.90
N ILE A 285 117.62 -34.20 32.87
CA ILE A 285 118.02 -35.54 33.28
C ILE A 285 117.85 -35.63 34.78
N ARG A 286 117.01 -36.58 35.23
CA ARG A 286 116.83 -36.89 36.65
C ARG A 286 117.18 -38.36 36.90
N VAL A 287 118.12 -38.62 37.78
CA VAL A 287 118.57 -39.95 38.21
C VAL A 287 118.07 -40.22 39.62
N PHE A 288 117.22 -41.23 39.75
CA PHE A 288 116.71 -41.66 41.06
C PHE A 288 117.40 -42.94 41.50
N CYS A 289 117.71 -43.07 42.79
CA CYS A 289 118.23 -44.33 43.32
C CYS A 289 117.27 -44.88 44.36
N ARG A 290 116.96 -46.18 44.31
CA ARG A 290 116.10 -46.83 45.29
C ARG A 290 116.81 -48.02 45.91
N VAL A 291 117.05 -47.95 47.22
CA VAL A 291 117.71 -49.03 47.97
C VAL A 291 116.68 -50.07 48.38
N ARG A 292 116.98 -51.36 48.17
CA ARG A 292 116.06 -52.45 48.48
C ARG A 292 116.29 -52.92 49.93
N PRO A 293 115.25 -53.08 50.76
CA PRO A 293 115.39 -53.70 52.08
C PRO A 293 115.90 -55.14 51.97
N LEU A 294 116.84 -55.55 52.84
CA LEU A 294 117.34 -56.92 52.93
C LEU A 294 116.29 -57.81 53.63
N LEU A 295 115.77 -58.80 52.92
CA LEU A 295 114.91 -59.85 53.49
C LEU A 295 115.80 -60.88 54.23
N ARG A 296 115.57 -61.10 55.52
CA ARG A 296 116.18 -62.21 56.28
C ARG A 296 115.13 -63.31 56.50
N PHE A 297 115.42 -64.52 56.03
CA PHE A 297 114.63 -65.74 56.24
C PHE A 297 115.38 -66.64 57.27
N ASP A 298 114.63 -67.48 57.97
CA ASP A 298 114.96 -68.24 59.19
C ASP A 298 116.35 -68.88 59.32
N GLY A 299 116.85 -68.89 60.57
CA GLY A 299 117.58 -70.03 61.15
C GLY A 299 119.10 -70.10 60.97
N ASP A 300 119.77 -70.21 62.12
CA ASP A 300 121.13 -70.71 62.37
C ASP A 300 122.36 -69.82 62.16
N SER A 301 123.33 -70.14 63.03
CA SER A 301 124.45 -69.31 63.47
C SER A 301 125.69 -69.41 62.56
N ASN A 302 126.53 -68.36 62.62
CA ASN A 302 127.93 -68.23 62.17
C ASN A 302 128.26 -67.84 60.70
N GLY A 303 128.42 -66.52 60.49
CA GLY A 303 129.43 -65.83 59.66
C GLY A 303 129.26 -65.80 58.13
N PRO A 304 129.93 -64.90 57.36
CA PRO A 304 130.77 -63.75 57.72
C PRO A 304 130.21 -62.38 57.24
N GLU A 305 130.92 -61.29 57.57
CA GLU A 305 130.59 -59.87 57.31
C GLU A 305 130.17 -59.55 55.86
N GLY A 306 128.97 -58.96 55.71
CA GLY A 306 128.46 -58.38 54.46
C GLY A 306 128.27 -56.87 54.59
N ALA A 307 128.78 -56.13 53.61
CA ALA A 307 128.91 -54.66 53.55
C ALA A 307 127.69 -53.86 54.08
N SER A 308 127.93 -52.85 54.93
CA SER A 308 126.89 -51.93 55.41
C SER A 308 126.75 -50.73 54.47
N ILE A 309 125.51 -50.45 54.06
CA ILE A 309 125.13 -49.24 53.31
C ILE A 309 124.69 -48.20 54.34
N SER A 310 125.26 -46.99 54.27
CA SER A 310 124.91 -45.88 55.15
C SER A 310 124.41 -44.69 54.34
N PHE A 311 123.40 -44.00 54.86
CA PHE A 311 122.84 -42.80 54.24
C PHE A 311 123.39 -41.58 54.97
N PRO A 312 124.17 -40.71 54.30
CA PRO A 312 124.72 -39.53 54.95
C PRO A 312 123.60 -38.57 55.39
N THR A 313 123.62 -38.17 56.66
CA THR A 313 122.62 -37.26 57.29
C THR A 313 122.98 -35.78 57.17
N SER A 314 124.00 -35.43 56.37
CA SER A 314 124.40 -34.03 56.11
C SER A 314 123.33 -33.29 55.29
N VAL A 315 122.98 -32.06 55.68
CA VAL A 315 121.83 -31.29 55.15
C VAL A 315 121.86 -31.11 53.62
N GLU A 316 123.04 -31.04 53.00
CA GLU A 316 123.18 -30.88 51.55
C GLU A 316 123.15 -32.22 50.77
N SER A 317 123.30 -33.36 51.44
CA SER A 317 123.38 -34.70 50.82
C SER A 317 122.29 -35.67 51.30
N ALA A 318 121.51 -35.29 52.31
CA ALA A 318 120.40 -36.06 52.85
C ALA A 318 119.34 -36.31 51.77
N GLY A 319 119.03 -37.60 51.52
CA GLY A 319 118.07 -38.00 50.48
C GLY A 319 118.56 -37.84 49.04
N ARG A 320 119.84 -37.54 48.83
CA ARG A 320 120.47 -37.41 47.50
C ARG A 320 121.77 -38.20 47.34
N ALA A 321 122.33 -38.78 48.40
CA ALA A 321 123.54 -39.59 48.30
C ALA A 321 123.43 -40.91 49.06
N ILE A 322 124.25 -41.89 48.66
CA ILE A 322 124.42 -43.19 49.33
C ILE A 322 125.92 -43.42 49.54
N ASP A 323 126.30 -43.84 50.74
CA ASP A 323 127.67 -44.20 51.08
C ASP A 323 127.80 -45.73 51.28
N LEU A 324 128.71 -46.35 50.52
CA LEU A 324 129.09 -47.76 50.68
C LEU A 324 130.44 -47.88 51.41
N MET A 325 130.50 -48.72 52.44
CA MET A 325 131.74 -49.07 53.14
C MET A 325 132.25 -50.44 52.65
N ASN A 326 133.43 -50.47 52.02
CA ASN A 326 134.09 -51.71 51.59
C ASN A 326 135.58 -51.69 51.98
N GLN A 327 136.04 -52.68 52.74
CA GLN A 327 137.44 -52.86 53.20
C GLN A 327 138.13 -51.56 53.68
N GLY A 328 137.44 -50.78 54.52
CA GLY A 328 137.99 -49.57 55.14
C GLY A 328 137.99 -48.30 54.28
N GLN A 329 137.58 -48.34 53.00
CA GLN A 329 137.35 -47.15 52.17
C GLN A 329 135.85 -46.83 52.03
N LYS A 330 135.51 -45.54 52.11
CA LYS A 330 134.15 -45.01 51.93
C LYS A 330 133.99 -44.48 50.50
N LEU A 331 133.10 -45.09 49.71
CA LEU A 331 132.70 -44.57 48.40
C LEU A 331 131.30 -43.93 48.51
N SER A 332 131.19 -42.66 48.09
CA SER A 332 129.95 -41.90 48.09
C SER A 332 129.44 -41.69 46.66
N PHE A 333 128.14 -41.90 46.42
CA PHE A 333 127.47 -41.66 45.13
C PHE A 333 126.28 -40.71 45.32
N SER A 334 126.15 -39.69 44.46
CA SER A 334 125.05 -38.71 44.48
C SER A 334 124.07 -38.91 43.32
N TYR A 335 122.78 -38.68 43.59
CA TYR A 335 121.61 -38.83 42.73
C TYR A 335 120.65 -37.65 42.95
N ASP A 336 119.69 -37.42 42.03
CA ASP A 336 118.69 -36.36 42.16
C ASP A 336 117.73 -36.59 43.34
N LYS A 337 117.39 -37.86 43.58
CA LYS A 337 116.70 -38.31 44.79
C LYS A 337 117.02 -39.77 45.08
N VAL A 338 117.28 -40.05 46.35
CA VAL A 338 117.55 -41.38 46.89
C VAL A 338 116.37 -41.78 47.77
N PHE A 339 115.69 -42.84 47.37
CA PHE A 339 114.66 -43.52 48.12
C PHE A 339 115.31 -44.59 48.99
N ASP A 340 115.15 -44.48 50.30
CA ASP A 340 115.67 -45.44 51.27
C ASP A 340 114.83 -46.72 51.33
N HIS A 341 115.16 -47.61 52.25
CA HIS A 341 114.44 -48.89 52.44
C HIS A 341 112.98 -48.69 52.88
N ASN A 342 112.61 -47.53 53.43
CA ASN A 342 111.28 -47.26 53.98
C ASN A 342 110.36 -46.54 52.98
N ALA A 343 110.89 -46.08 51.83
CA ALA A 343 110.12 -45.38 50.82
C ALA A 343 109.10 -46.27 50.07
N SER A 344 107.84 -45.82 50.01
CA SER A 344 106.74 -46.53 49.38
C SER A 344 106.74 -46.36 47.85
N GLN A 345 105.88 -47.10 47.15
CA GLN A 345 105.74 -46.96 45.69
C GLN A 345 104.96 -45.69 45.28
N GLU A 346 104.07 -45.19 46.14
CA GLU A 346 103.32 -43.95 45.89
C GLU A 346 104.23 -42.72 45.95
N ASP A 347 105.17 -42.68 46.90
CA ASP A 347 106.17 -41.62 47.01
C ASP A 347 107.06 -41.52 45.76
N VAL A 348 107.34 -42.66 45.13
CA VAL A 348 108.06 -42.73 43.87
C VAL A 348 107.18 -42.25 42.72
N PHE A 349 105.90 -42.62 42.69
CA PHE A 349 104.98 -42.21 41.64
C PHE A 349 104.69 -40.72 41.64
N VAL A 350 104.48 -40.09 42.81
CA VAL A 350 104.25 -38.64 42.90
C VAL A 350 105.42 -37.86 42.29
N GLU A 351 106.66 -38.32 42.54
CA GLU A 351 107.85 -37.70 41.97
C GLU A 351 107.95 -37.88 40.45
N ILE A 352 107.41 -38.97 39.90
CA ILE A 352 107.41 -39.28 38.46
C ILE A 352 106.17 -38.70 37.75
N SER A 353 105.09 -38.35 38.47
CA SER A 353 103.80 -37.93 37.89
C SER A 353 103.90 -36.73 36.96
N GLN A 354 104.80 -35.79 37.24
CA GLN A 354 105.09 -34.64 36.38
C GLN A 354 105.61 -35.06 35.00
N LEU A 355 106.37 -36.16 34.93
CA LEU A 355 106.83 -36.72 33.65
C LEU A 355 105.70 -37.42 32.89
N VAL A 356 104.77 -38.08 33.60
CA VAL A 356 103.58 -38.68 32.97
C VAL A 356 102.69 -37.60 32.36
N GLN A 357 102.53 -36.46 33.05
CA GLN A 357 101.80 -35.31 32.54
C GLN A 357 102.48 -34.71 31.29
N SER A 358 103.81 -34.59 31.30
CA SER A 358 104.58 -34.18 30.11
C SER A 358 104.36 -35.12 28.92
N ALA A 359 104.24 -36.44 29.15
CA ALA A 359 103.92 -37.39 28.09
C ALA A 359 102.49 -37.21 27.54
N LEU A 360 101.51 -36.90 28.41
CA LEU A 360 100.13 -36.58 27.99
C LEU A 360 100.04 -35.26 27.22
N ASP A 361 100.90 -34.31 27.54
CA ASP A 361 101.00 -33.02 26.86
C ASP A 361 101.83 -33.11 25.54
N GLY A 362 102.28 -34.30 25.14
CA GLY A 362 102.89 -34.58 23.83
C GLY A 362 104.42 -34.63 23.80
N TYR A 363 105.11 -34.54 24.95
CA TYR A 363 106.57 -34.61 25.04
C TYR A 363 107.08 -36.07 25.12
N LYS A 364 108.25 -36.36 24.54
CA LYS A 364 108.85 -37.71 24.57
C LYS A 364 109.56 -37.98 25.90
N VAL A 365 109.17 -39.05 26.58
CA VAL A 365 109.73 -39.47 27.87
C VAL A 365 110.25 -40.91 27.79
N LEU A 366 111.51 -41.15 28.23
CA LEU A 366 112.13 -42.48 28.29
C LEU A 366 112.54 -42.84 29.72
N THR A 367 111.98 -43.91 30.28
CA THR A 367 112.38 -44.43 31.60
C THR A 367 113.17 -45.73 31.44
N SER A 368 114.25 -45.91 32.22
CA SER A 368 115.06 -47.14 32.18
C SER A 368 115.33 -47.66 33.61
N ASN A 369 115.67 -48.94 33.77
CA ASN A 369 115.88 -49.55 35.09
C ASN A 369 117.13 -50.44 35.08
N CYS A 370 118.04 -50.27 36.05
CA CYS A 370 119.25 -51.08 36.24
C CYS A 370 119.20 -51.78 37.60
N SER A 371 119.74 -52.99 37.67
CA SER A 371 119.91 -53.68 38.95
C SER A 371 121.35 -54.13 39.11
N MET A 372 122.02 -53.69 40.18
CA MET A 372 123.33 -54.20 40.60
C MET A 372 123.22 -54.76 42.01
N MET A 373 124.05 -55.76 42.34
CA MET A 373 123.87 -56.79 43.38
C MET A 373 123.56 -56.39 44.84
N CYS A 374 123.36 -55.11 45.19
CA CYS A 374 122.76 -54.67 46.48
C CYS A 374 121.85 -53.43 46.38
N CYS A 375 121.75 -52.79 45.21
CA CYS A 375 120.90 -51.61 44.97
C CYS A 375 120.18 -51.75 43.63
N ARG A 376 118.87 -51.50 43.60
CA ARG A 376 118.12 -51.42 42.35
C ARG A 376 118.08 -49.96 41.93
N ILE A 377 119.04 -49.58 41.10
CA ILE A 377 119.14 -48.21 40.57
C ILE A 377 118.02 -48.03 39.53
N VAL A 378 116.98 -47.27 39.88
CA VAL A 378 115.91 -46.90 38.96
C VAL A 378 116.46 -45.78 38.05
N ILE A 379 116.97 -46.17 36.88
CA ILE A 379 117.80 -45.32 36.02
C ILE A 379 117.05 -44.07 35.55
N SER A 380 117.81 -42.98 35.56
CA SER A 380 117.84 -41.86 34.62
C SER A 380 116.72 -41.79 33.59
N VAL A 381 115.92 -40.73 33.68
CA VAL A 381 115.00 -40.32 32.61
C VAL A 381 115.66 -39.27 31.75
N HIS A 382 115.71 -39.51 30.44
CA HIS A 382 116.15 -38.53 29.45
C HIS A 382 114.93 -37.92 28.76
N HIS A 383 114.83 -36.59 28.80
CA HIS A 383 114.18 -35.83 27.74
C HIS A 383 115.17 -35.69 26.57
N VAL A 384 114.90 -36.38 25.46
CA VAL A 384 115.49 -36.03 24.16
C VAL A 384 114.44 -35.23 23.43
N TRP A 385 114.80 -33.99 23.08
CA TRP A 385 113.96 -33.00 22.40
C TRP A 385 113.07 -33.59 21.29
#